data_AF-A0AA88KTS2-F1
#
_entry.id   AF-A0AA88KTS2-F1
#
_cell.length_a   1.000
_cell.length_b   1.000
_cell.length_c   1.000
_cell.angle_alpha   90.00
_cell.angle_beta   90.00
_cell.angle_gamma   90.00
#
_symmetry.space_group_name_H-M   'P 1'
#
loop_
_entity.id
_entity.type
_entity.pdbx_description
1 polymer ?
#
loop_
_entity_poly.entity_id
_entity_poly.type
_entity_poly.pdbx_seq_one_letter_code
_entity_poly.pdbx_strand_id
1 'polypeptide(L)'
;MWKEMSDEEKAKYPSPSKEELEEYKRKKEEYLMQLTPDELRSFDVVMMQKKAKEALERILNAPKRPGTPYALFLQDKKGEKQPNFAEFARNSALEWKNLPPEEKVKYQLKHDALADEYKEGYADWLKSVESVVRSLLPKDKKSKAISKEKIHPLGPLE
;
A
#
# COMPACT_ATOMS: atom_id res chain seq x y z
N MET A 1 21.35 -3.46 -4.65
CA MET A 1 22.17 -4.70 -4.67
C MET A 1 21.67 -5.90 -5.49
N TRP A 2 20.43 -6.02 -6.00
CA TRP A 2 20.15 -6.86 -7.21
C TRP A 2 19.86 -5.99 -8.43
N LYS A 3 19.14 -4.89 -8.22
CA LYS A 3 18.87 -3.86 -9.24
C LYS A 3 20.12 -3.18 -9.81
N GLU A 4 21.23 -3.16 -9.06
CA GLU A 4 22.50 -2.52 -9.44
C GLU A 4 23.50 -3.49 -10.08
N MET A 5 23.20 -4.80 -10.07
CA MET A 5 24.05 -5.80 -10.73
C MET A 5 23.83 -5.73 -12.22
N SER A 6 24.93 -5.73 -12.98
CA SER A 6 24.91 -5.86 -14.43
C SER A 6 24.27 -7.20 -14.85
N ASP A 7 23.76 -7.27 -16.06
CA ASP A 7 23.14 -8.51 -16.57
C ASP A 7 24.14 -9.66 -16.62
N GLU A 8 25.44 -9.36 -16.77
CA GLU A 8 26.56 -10.29 -16.71
C GLU A 8 26.77 -10.88 -15.31
N GLU A 9 26.53 -10.11 -14.25
CA GLU A 9 26.61 -10.58 -12.87
C GLU A 9 25.36 -11.36 -12.45
N LYS A 10 24.19 -10.96 -12.96
CA LYS A 10 22.94 -11.72 -12.74
C LYS A 10 22.96 -13.07 -13.47
N ALA A 11 23.63 -13.15 -14.62
CA ALA A 11 23.81 -14.39 -15.38
C ALA A 11 24.66 -15.46 -14.66
N LYS A 12 25.41 -15.08 -13.61
CA LYS A 12 26.16 -16.02 -12.76
C LYS A 12 25.27 -16.76 -11.76
N TYR A 13 24.03 -16.30 -11.54
CA TYR A 13 23.10 -17.01 -10.67
C TYR A 13 22.41 -18.14 -11.44
N PRO A 14 22.31 -19.33 -10.84
CA PRO A 14 21.62 -20.44 -11.47
C PRO A 14 20.17 -20.07 -11.72
N SER A 15 19.80 -19.93 -13.00
CA SER A 15 18.41 -19.93 -13.39
C SER A 15 17.92 -21.37 -13.25
N PRO A 16 16.82 -21.63 -12.53
CA PRO A 16 16.28 -22.98 -12.48
C PRO A 16 16.06 -23.43 -13.92
N SER A 17 16.69 -24.55 -14.26
CA SER A 17 16.54 -25.16 -15.57
C SER A 17 15.07 -25.50 -15.79
N LYS A 18 14.67 -25.58 -17.07
CA LYS A 18 13.31 -26.03 -17.40
C LYS A 18 13.01 -27.38 -16.76
N GLU A 19 14.00 -28.25 -16.66
CA GLU A 19 13.90 -29.60 -16.09
C GLU A 19 13.61 -29.58 -14.58
N GLU A 20 14.31 -28.75 -13.80
CA GLU A 20 14.04 -28.58 -12.36
C GLU A 20 12.64 -28.00 -12.11
N LEU A 21 12.19 -27.10 -12.98
CA LEU A 21 10.86 -26.52 -12.90
C LEU A 21 9.76 -27.53 -13.21
N GLU A 22 9.97 -28.40 -14.20
CA GLU A 22 9.06 -29.51 -14.51
C GLU A 22 9.08 -30.59 -13.42
N GLU A 23 10.24 -30.90 -12.84
CA GLU A 23 10.33 -31.83 -11.72
C GLU A 23 9.60 -31.31 -10.48
N TYR A 24 9.71 -30.01 -10.19
CA TYR A 24 8.94 -29.37 -9.13
C TYR A 24 7.43 -29.45 -9.37
N LYS A 25 6.97 -29.17 -10.60
CA LYS A 25 5.55 -29.29 -10.96
C LYS A 25 5.05 -30.72 -10.77
N ARG A 26 5.81 -31.71 -11.24
CA ARG A 26 5.48 -33.13 -11.10
C ARG A 26 5.37 -33.54 -9.63
N LYS A 27 6.38 -33.23 -8.80
CA LYS A 27 6.36 -33.53 -7.36
C LYS A 27 5.19 -32.85 -6.65
N LYS A 28 4.83 -31.63 -7.06
CA LYS A 28 3.68 -30.91 -6.52
C LYS A 28 2.37 -31.59 -6.90
N GLU A 29 2.22 -32.05 -8.14
CA GLU A 29 1.03 -32.79 -8.59
C GLU A 29 0.90 -34.13 -7.87
N GLU A 30 1.99 -34.88 -7.74
CA GLU A 30 2.04 -36.12 -6.97
C GLU A 30 1.63 -35.89 -5.51
N TYR A 31 2.14 -34.83 -4.88
CA TYR A 31 1.73 -34.43 -3.53
C TYR A 31 0.22 -34.11 -3.46
N LEU A 32 -0.30 -33.33 -4.41
CA LEU A 32 -1.73 -32.97 -4.48
C LEU A 32 -2.64 -34.19 -4.68
N MET A 33 -2.20 -35.19 -5.44
CA MET A 33 -2.93 -36.44 -5.65
C MET A 33 -2.96 -37.35 -4.42
N GLN A 34 -1.99 -37.21 -3.51
CA GLN A 34 -1.91 -38.01 -2.28
C GLN A 34 -2.76 -37.47 -1.13
N LEU A 35 -3.24 -36.22 -1.21
CA LEU A 35 -4.10 -35.64 -0.18
C LEU A 35 -5.52 -36.21 -0.24
N THR A 36 -6.12 -36.38 0.94
CA THR A 36 -7.56 -36.66 1.03
C THR A 36 -8.39 -35.44 0.62
N PRO A 37 -9.66 -35.63 0.21
CA PRO A 37 -10.55 -34.50 -0.10
C PRO A 37 -10.70 -33.49 1.04
N ASP A 38 -10.54 -33.91 2.29
CA ASP A 38 -10.67 -33.03 3.46
C ASP A 38 -9.39 -32.22 3.72
N GLU A 39 -8.23 -32.84 3.56
CA GLU A 39 -6.94 -32.13 3.63
C GLU A 39 -6.76 -31.16 2.46
N LEU A 40 -7.26 -31.52 1.27
CA LEU A 40 -7.26 -30.61 0.12
C LEU A 40 -8.15 -29.39 0.38
N ARG A 41 -9.34 -29.60 0.96
CA ARG A 41 -10.24 -28.50 1.38
C ARG A 41 -9.61 -27.62 2.45
N SER A 42 -8.98 -28.21 3.47
CA SER A 42 -8.35 -27.44 4.54
C SER A 42 -7.15 -26.64 4.02
N PHE A 43 -6.34 -27.22 3.14
CA PHE A 43 -5.27 -26.54 2.43
C PHE A 43 -5.79 -25.35 1.60
N ASP A 44 -6.86 -25.55 0.82
CA ASP A 44 -7.49 -24.49 0.03
C ASP A 44 -8.04 -23.37 0.92
N VAL A 45 -8.71 -23.71 2.02
CA VAL A 45 -9.25 -22.74 3.00
C VAL A 45 -8.13 -21.92 3.62
N VAL A 46 -7.04 -22.55 4.08
CA VAL A 46 -5.88 -21.84 4.67
C VAL A 46 -5.25 -20.90 3.64
N MET A 47 -5.08 -21.36 2.40
CA MET A 47 -4.52 -20.54 1.32
C MET A 47 -5.45 -19.37 0.95
N MET A 48 -6.77 -19.57 0.95
CA MET A 48 -7.75 -18.51 0.75
C MET A 48 -7.74 -17.49 1.88
N GLN A 49 -7.71 -17.94 3.14
CA GLN A 49 -7.63 -17.06 4.32
C GLN A 49 -6.36 -16.22 4.30
N LYS A 50 -5.22 -16.82 3.95
CA LYS A 50 -3.95 -16.10 3.80
C LYS A 50 -4.04 -15.01 2.73
N LYS A 51 -4.56 -15.33 1.54
CA LYS A 51 -4.77 -14.33 0.46
C LYS A 51 -5.73 -13.22 0.88
N ALA A 52 -6.81 -13.55 1.58
CA ALA A 52 -7.77 -12.57 2.08
C ALA A 52 -7.12 -11.64 3.13
N LYS A 53 -6.29 -12.18 4.03
CA LYS A 53 -5.54 -11.39 5.00
C LYS A 53 -4.55 -10.44 4.33
N GLU A 54 -3.75 -10.93 3.37
CA GLU A 54 -2.82 -10.10 2.62
C GLU A 54 -3.54 -9.02 1.79
N ALA A 55 -4.71 -9.35 1.24
CA ALA A 55 -5.56 -8.39 0.54
C ALA A 55 -6.07 -7.29 1.49
N LEU A 56 -6.53 -7.67 2.68
CA LEU A 56 -6.97 -6.74 3.70
C LEU A 56 -5.82 -5.84 4.17
N GLU A 57 -4.64 -6.40 4.42
CA GLU A 57 -3.45 -5.62 4.79
C GLU A 57 -3.07 -4.61 3.70
N ARG A 58 -3.15 -4.97 2.42
CA ARG A 58 -2.95 -4.02 1.32
C ARG A 58 -3.98 -2.90 1.32
N ILE A 59 -5.25 -3.21 1.59
CA ILE A 59 -6.32 -2.20 1.68
C ILE A 59 -6.12 -1.29 2.90
N LEU A 60 -5.74 -1.85 4.05
CA LEU A 60 -5.54 -1.09 5.29
C LEU A 60 -4.29 -0.20 5.24
N ASN A 61 -3.27 -0.59 4.49
CA ASN A 61 -2.04 0.17 4.30
C ASN A 61 -2.16 1.27 3.22
N ALA A 62 -3.32 1.93 3.15
CA ALA A 62 -3.51 3.10 2.32
C ALA A 62 -2.51 4.21 2.73
N PRO A 63 -1.84 4.88 1.77
CA PRO A 63 -1.03 6.05 2.04
C PRO A 63 -1.83 7.06 2.87
N LYS A 64 -1.19 7.66 3.87
CA LYS A 64 -1.83 8.69 4.71
C LYS A 64 -1.79 10.02 3.98
N ARG A 65 -2.89 10.78 4.04
CA ARG A 65 -2.92 12.15 3.54
C ARG A 65 -1.89 13.00 4.29
N PRO A 66 -1.18 13.91 3.60
CA PRO A 66 -0.29 14.84 4.26
C PRO A 66 -1.09 15.71 5.25
N GLY A 67 -0.45 16.07 6.36
CA GLY A 67 -1.01 17.07 7.26
C GLY A 67 -1.05 18.43 6.59
N THR A 68 -2.04 19.27 6.94
CA THR A 68 -2.09 20.67 6.48
C THR A 68 -0.80 21.42 6.87
N PRO A 69 -0.48 22.56 6.24
CA PRO A 69 0.70 23.37 6.62
C PRO A 69 0.75 23.65 8.13
N TYR A 70 -0.42 23.92 8.75
CA TYR A 70 -0.53 24.09 10.20
C TYR A 70 -0.24 22.80 10.98
N ALA A 71 -0.70 21.63 10.51
CA ALA A 71 -0.40 20.35 11.15
C ALA A 71 1.10 20.01 11.08
N LEU A 72 1.78 20.38 9.98
CA LEU A 72 3.24 20.24 9.85
C LEU A 72 3.97 21.17 10.83
N PHE A 73 3.49 22.40 11.01
CA PHE A 73 3.98 23.31 12.04
C PHE A 73 3.81 22.74 13.46
N LEU A 74 2.65 22.13 13.75
CA LEU A 74 2.42 21.47 15.04
C LEU A 74 3.33 20.26 15.26
N GLN A 75 3.68 19.52 14.20
CA GLN A 75 4.63 18.42 14.28
C GLN A 75 6.03 18.90 14.64
N ASP A 76 6.50 19.99 14.03
CA ASP A 76 7.80 20.59 14.35
C ASP A 76 7.84 21.10 15.81
N LYS A 77 6.69 21.50 16.38
CA LYS A 77 6.57 21.95 17.78
C LYS A 77 6.34 20.85 18.83
N LYS A 78 6.04 19.63 18.41
CA LYS A 78 5.67 18.53 19.31
C LYS A 78 6.80 18.11 20.29
N GLY A 79 8.03 18.58 20.07
CA GLY A 79 9.17 18.35 20.96
C GLY A 79 9.25 19.28 22.18
N GLU A 80 8.47 20.36 22.23
CA GLU A 80 8.44 21.26 23.39
C GLU A 80 7.62 20.64 24.53
N LYS A 81 8.19 20.58 25.74
CA LYS A 81 7.46 20.13 26.93
C LYS A 81 6.36 21.14 27.24
N GLN A 82 5.12 20.75 26.96
CA GLN A 82 3.94 21.58 27.19
C GLN A 82 3.11 21.01 28.34
N PRO A 83 2.63 21.86 29.26
CA PRO A 83 1.97 21.41 30.49
C PRO A 83 0.63 20.71 30.22
N ASN A 84 -0.11 21.11 29.17
CA ASN A 84 -1.32 20.42 28.73
C ASN A 84 -1.63 20.67 27.23
N PHE A 85 -2.33 19.73 26.57
CA PHE A 85 -2.65 19.79 25.14
C PHE A 85 -3.52 20.99 24.71
N ALA A 86 -4.48 21.40 25.55
CA ALA A 86 -5.37 22.52 25.25
C ALA A 86 -4.62 23.87 25.24
N GLU A 87 -3.66 24.06 26.14
CA GLU A 87 -2.78 25.24 26.15
C GLU A 87 -1.82 25.22 24.97
N PHE A 88 -1.22 24.05 24.68
CA PHE A 88 -0.39 23.87 23.49
C PHE A 88 -1.13 24.24 22.21
N ALA A 89 -2.36 23.75 22.03
CA ALA A 89 -3.18 24.02 20.86
C ALA A 89 -3.53 25.51 20.73
N ARG A 90 -3.89 26.18 21.83
CA ARG A 90 -4.17 27.64 21.82
C ARG A 90 -2.92 28.45 21.50
N ASN A 91 -1.80 28.17 22.15
CA ASN A 91 -0.55 28.90 21.95
C ASN A 91 -0.05 28.73 20.52
N SER A 92 -0.06 27.50 20.01
CA SER A 92 0.34 27.18 18.64
C SER A 92 -0.57 27.85 17.60
N ALA A 93 -1.88 27.94 17.87
CA ALA A 93 -2.80 28.62 16.97
C ALA A 93 -2.53 30.14 16.91
N LEU A 94 -2.24 30.76 18.06
CA LEU A 94 -1.88 32.19 18.12
C LEU A 94 -0.55 32.46 17.40
N GLU A 95 0.43 31.61 17.64
CA GLU A 95 1.75 31.70 17.02
C GLU A 95 1.68 31.51 15.50
N TRP A 96 0.93 30.51 15.02
CA TRP A 96 0.66 30.32 13.60
C TRP A 96 -0.02 31.54 12.98
N LYS A 97 -0.99 32.16 13.68
CA LYS A 97 -1.66 33.36 13.19
C LYS A 97 -0.66 34.51 13.00
N ASN A 98 0.24 34.71 13.95
CA ASN A 98 1.24 35.77 13.96
C ASN A 98 2.52 35.45 13.19
N LEU A 99 2.68 34.22 12.69
CA LEU A 99 3.86 33.80 11.95
C LEU A 99 4.03 34.62 10.66
N PRO A 100 5.26 35.08 10.33
CA PRO A 100 5.53 35.80 9.10
C PRO A 100 5.11 35.00 7.85
N PRO A 101 4.67 35.66 6.77
CA PRO A 101 4.31 34.98 5.52
C PRO A 101 5.43 34.08 4.99
N GLU A 102 6.69 34.52 5.11
CA GLU A 102 7.87 33.78 4.64
C GLU A 102 8.03 32.42 5.35
N GLU A 103 7.82 32.39 6.67
CA GLU A 103 7.86 31.16 7.46
C GLU A 103 6.63 30.28 7.17
N LYS A 104 5.46 30.85 6.86
CA LYS A 104 4.28 30.08 6.43
C LYS A 104 4.51 29.41 5.08
N VAL A 105 5.19 30.09 4.15
CA VAL A 105 5.52 29.54 2.82
C VAL A 105 6.36 28.26 2.95
N LYS A 106 7.27 28.18 3.91
CA LYS A 106 8.04 26.95 4.17
C LYS A 106 7.15 25.75 4.47
N TYR A 107 6.11 25.93 5.30
CA TYR A 107 5.17 24.84 5.60
C TYR A 107 4.22 24.54 4.43
N GLN A 108 3.89 25.55 3.62
CA GLN A 108 3.14 25.36 2.38
C GLN A 108 3.93 24.50 1.38
N LEU A 109 5.20 24.84 1.13
CA LEU A 109 6.07 24.07 0.24
C LEU A 109 6.26 22.62 0.73
N LYS A 110 6.44 22.42 2.05
CA LYS A 110 6.48 21.07 2.64
C LYS A 110 5.17 20.31 2.41
N HIS A 111 4.02 20.96 2.61
CA HIS A 111 2.72 20.36 2.35
C HIS A 111 2.58 19.95 0.89
N ASP A 112 2.95 20.83 -0.04
CA ASP A 112 2.77 20.61 -1.47
C ASP A 112 3.66 19.45 -1.96
N ALA A 113 4.92 19.39 -1.50
CA ALA A 113 5.81 18.26 -1.78
C ALA A 113 5.24 16.93 -1.26
N LEU A 114 4.76 16.89 -0.01
CA LEU A 114 4.14 15.69 0.57
C LEU A 114 2.80 15.34 -0.10
N ALA A 115 2.07 16.33 -0.62
CA ALA A 115 0.84 16.11 -1.37
C ALA A 115 1.12 15.46 -2.72
N ASP A 116 2.21 15.85 -3.39
CA ASP A 116 2.62 15.22 -4.63
C ASP A 116 3.11 13.79 -4.42
N GLU A 117 3.95 13.55 -3.39
CA GLU A 117 4.31 12.18 -2.97
C GLU A 117 3.08 11.33 -2.62
N TYR A 118 2.11 11.92 -1.93
CA TYR A 118 0.86 11.24 -1.60
C TYR A 118 0.06 10.89 -2.86
N LYS A 119 -0.06 11.79 -3.85
CA LYS A 119 -0.80 11.50 -5.09
C LYS A 119 -0.17 10.32 -5.83
N GLU A 120 1.15 10.30 -5.96
CA GLU A 120 1.86 9.20 -6.61
C GLU A 120 1.68 7.89 -5.85
N GLY A 121 1.95 7.88 -4.55
CA GLY A 121 1.78 6.69 -3.71
C GLY A 121 0.34 6.20 -3.66
N TYR A 122 -0.63 7.11 -3.65
CA TYR A 122 -2.06 6.78 -3.64
C TYR A 122 -2.52 6.21 -4.97
N ALA A 123 -2.04 6.72 -6.11
CA ALA A 123 -2.32 6.16 -7.42
C ALA A 123 -1.79 4.72 -7.54
N ASP A 124 -0.59 4.46 -7.04
CA ASP A 124 -0.02 3.11 -7.04
C ASP A 124 -0.70 2.18 -6.05
N TRP A 125 -1.09 2.69 -4.87
CA TRP A 125 -1.93 1.94 -3.93
C TRP A 125 -3.28 1.57 -4.54
N LEU A 126 -3.96 2.50 -5.24
CA LEU A 126 -5.22 2.23 -5.94
C LEU A 126 -5.08 1.11 -6.96
N LYS A 127 -4.04 1.15 -7.81
CA LYS A 127 -3.74 0.07 -8.76
C LYS A 127 -3.50 -1.27 -8.05
N SER A 128 -2.78 -1.24 -6.93
CA SER A 128 -2.49 -2.44 -6.14
C SER A 128 -3.77 -3.06 -5.56
N VAL A 129 -4.70 -2.22 -5.07
CA VAL A 129 -5.98 -2.66 -4.51
C VAL A 129 -6.93 -3.12 -5.61
N GLU A 130 -6.97 -2.44 -6.76
CA GLU A 130 -7.77 -2.89 -7.92
C GLU A 130 -7.34 -4.28 -8.37
N SER A 131 -6.03 -4.53 -8.48
CA SER A 131 -5.49 -5.85 -8.80
C SER A 131 -5.91 -6.90 -7.76
N VAL A 132 -5.85 -6.55 -6.47
CA VAL A 132 -6.26 -7.43 -5.38
C VAL A 132 -7.75 -7.76 -5.46
N VAL A 133 -8.62 -6.75 -5.57
CA VAL A 133 -10.08 -6.91 -5.72
C VAL A 133 -10.39 -7.79 -6.93
N ARG A 134 -9.73 -7.53 -8.07
CA ARG A 134 -9.89 -8.33 -9.29
C ARG A 134 -9.44 -9.78 -9.13
N SER A 135 -8.41 -10.04 -8.32
CA SER A 135 -7.92 -11.40 -8.04
C SER A 135 -8.86 -12.20 -7.11
N LEU A 136 -9.63 -11.49 -6.27
CA LEU A 136 -10.61 -12.08 -5.35
C LEU A 136 -11.97 -12.32 -6.02
N LEU A 137 -12.26 -11.65 -7.14
CA LEU A 137 -13.50 -11.88 -7.89
C LEU A 137 -13.50 -13.28 -8.54
N PRO A 138 -14.60 -14.05 -8.42
CA PRO A 138 -14.76 -15.32 -9.12
C PRO A 138 -14.56 -15.16 -10.63
N LYS A 139 -13.81 -16.07 -11.27
CA LYS A 139 -13.46 -16.00 -12.70
C LYS A 139 -14.62 -16.31 -13.66
N ASP A 140 -15.85 -16.43 -13.16
CA ASP A 140 -17.02 -16.73 -13.99
C ASP A 140 -17.32 -15.63 -15.00
N LYS A 141 -17.87 -16.02 -16.15
CA LYS A 141 -18.17 -15.12 -17.29
C LYS A 141 -19.06 -13.91 -16.92
N LYS A 142 -19.74 -13.93 -15.77
CA LYS A 142 -20.57 -12.83 -15.25
C LYS A 142 -19.78 -11.75 -14.48
N SER A 143 -18.57 -12.01 -13.98
CA SER A 143 -17.82 -11.05 -13.14
C SER A 143 -17.21 -9.88 -13.93
N LYS A 144 -17.01 -10.03 -15.25
CA LYS A 144 -16.59 -8.94 -16.16
C LYS A 144 -17.55 -7.76 -16.19
N ALA A 145 -18.82 -7.94 -15.79
CA ALA A 145 -19.81 -6.86 -15.74
C ALA A 145 -19.60 -5.94 -14.52
N ILE A 146 -19.24 -6.50 -13.36
CA ILE A 146 -19.15 -5.76 -12.09
C ILE A 146 -17.87 -4.91 -12.02
N SER A 147 -16.76 -5.40 -12.57
CA SER A 147 -15.47 -4.65 -12.57
C SER A 147 -15.50 -3.36 -13.39
N LYS A 148 -16.48 -3.20 -14.30
CA LYS A 148 -16.61 -2.01 -15.14
C LYS A 148 -17.47 -0.90 -14.52
N GLU A 149 -18.23 -1.19 -13.46
CA GLU A 149 -19.36 -0.32 -13.10
C GLU A 149 -19.21 0.51 -11.82
N LYS A 150 -18.20 0.31 -10.96
CA LYS A 150 -18.01 1.18 -9.77
C LYS A 150 -16.65 0.98 -9.09
N ILE A 151 -15.65 1.73 -9.53
CA ILE A 151 -14.66 2.30 -8.60
C ILE A 151 -14.64 3.79 -8.94
N HIS A 152 -15.65 4.51 -8.45
CA HIS A 152 -15.69 5.96 -8.58
C HIS A 152 -14.61 6.51 -7.64
N PRO A 153 -13.58 7.22 -8.12
CA PRO A 153 -12.71 7.95 -7.23
C PRO A 153 -13.57 8.99 -6.52
N LEU A 154 -13.46 9.06 -5.19
CA LEU A 154 -14.02 10.16 -4.41
C LEU A 154 -13.55 11.45 -5.08
N GLY A 155 -14.51 12.26 -5.52
CA GLY A 155 -14.29 13.42 -6.39
C GLY A 155 -13.33 14.45 -5.78
N PRO A 156 -12.87 15.41 -6.59
CA PRO A 156 -12.03 16.49 -6.10
C PRO A 156 -12.79 17.24 -5.00
N LEU A 157 -12.15 17.41 -3.84
CA LEU A 157 -12.63 18.35 -2.83
C LEU A 157 -12.16 19.74 -3.28
N GLU A 158 -13.13 20.56 -3.72
CA GLU A 158 -13.00 22.01 -3.88
C GLU A 158 -12.53 22.70 -2.60
#